data_AF-A0A547PGR2-F1
#
_entry.id   AF-A0A547PGR2-F1
#
_cell.length_a   1.000
_cell.length_b   1.000
_cell.length_c   1.000
_cell.angle_alpha   90.00
_cell.angle_beta   90.00
_cell.angle_gamma   90.00
#
_symmetry.space_group_name_H-M   'P 1'
#
loop_
_entity.id
_entity.type
_entity.pdbx_description
1 polymer ?
#
loop_
_entity_poly.entity_id
_entity_poly.type
_entity_poly.pdbx_seq_one_letter_code
_entity_poly.pdbx_strand_id
1 'polypeptide(L)'
;MGGRGRKAARQNRAAGRGTGFFVGSLQSHPRHWRQKAVKKDHPDLSVRRQCSLLSLARSTLYYQPRGESPENLKFMEIIDCQFLETPWYGSRQMVRHLAREGHKCGRHRVRRLMQLMRLVPIYQEPKTSKWSSPTEVVLRYVQENGGNRWQTSDQSQKRLLRSYGRLRF
;
A
#
# COMPACT_ATOMS: atom_id res chain seq x y z
N MET A 1 68.30 3.36 8.09
CA MET A 1 67.51 3.46 9.34
C MET A 1 66.33 4.38 9.06
N GLY A 2 65.06 4.12 9.31
CA GLY A 2 64.30 2.97 9.80
C GLY A 2 62.83 3.33 9.56
N GLY A 3 62.03 2.37 9.08
CA GLY A 3 60.65 2.60 8.68
C GLY A 3 59.67 2.80 9.84
N ARG A 4 58.43 3.15 9.45
CA ARG A 4 57.11 2.93 10.10
C ARG A 4 56.18 4.01 9.53
N GLY A 5 55.03 3.76 8.90
CA GLY A 5 54.17 2.58 8.81
C GLY A 5 52.75 3.12 8.60
N ARG A 6 52.15 2.81 7.46
CA ARG A 6 50.77 3.15 7.08
C ARG A 6 49.80 2.76 8.21
N LYS A 7 48.95 3.67 8.70
CA LYS A 7 47.76 3.28 9.48
C LYS A 7 46.55 3.25 8.55
N ALA A 8 46.18 2.04 8.18
CA ALA A 8 45.02 1.70 7.39
C ALA A 8 43.72 2.00 8.15
N ALA A 9 42.73 2.46 7.39
CA ALA A 9 41.32 2.33 7.74
C ALA A 9 40.94 0.84 7.80
N ARG A 10 40.20 0.46 8.86
CA ARG A 10 39.20 -0.63 8.96
C ARG A 10 39.23 -1.24 10.36
N GLN A 11 38.26 -0.88 11.18
CA GLN A 11 37.74 -1.78 12.21
C GLN A 11 36.21 -1.72 12.20
N ASN A 12 35.63 -2.26 11.13
CA ASN A 12 34.29 -2.85 11.18
C ASN A 12 34.49 -4.34 10.95
N ARG A 13 34.65 -5.11 12.03
CA ARG A 13 34.29 -6.53 12.10
C ARG A 13 34.36 -7.06 13.53
N ALA A 14 33.19 -7.35 14.06
CA ALA A 14 32.93 -8.59 14.79
C ALA A 14 31.43 -8.91 14.59
N ALA A 15 31.15 -9.69 13.55
CA ALA A 15 29.87 -10.38 13.41
C ALA A 15 29.96 -11.68 14.24
N GLY A 16 28.93 -11.93 15.05
CA GLY A 16 28.68 -13.23 15.65
C GLY A 16 29.16 -13.41 17.09
N ARG A 17 28.33 -13.01 18.06
CA ARG A 17 28.14 -13.79 19.30
C ARG A 17 26.64 -13.87 19.57
N GLY A 18 26.14 -15.08 19.72
CA GLY A 18 24.72 -15.41 19.68
C GLY A 18 23.86 -14.66 20.68
N THR A 19 22.82 -14.00 20.19
CA THR A 19 21.69 -13.52 20.98
C THR A 19 20.42 -13.71 20.15
N GLY A 20 20.07 -14.97 19.89
CA GLY A 20 18.95 -15.35 19.01
C GLY A 20 17.62 -15.61 19.72
N PHE A 21 17.55 -15.49 21.05
CA PHE A 21 16.35 -15.87 21.81
C PHE A 21 15.53 -14.67 22.29
N PHE A 22 16.16 -13.66 22.90
CA PHE A 22 15.45 -12.51 23.49
C PHE A 22 15.05 -11.41 22.49
N VAL A 23 15.71 -11.32 21.33
CA VAL A 23 15.35 -10.33 20.30
C VAL A 23 14.03 -10.69 19.63
N GLY A 24 13.78 -11.99 19.44
CA GLY A 24 12.52 -12.49 18.87
C GLY A 24 11.32 -12.20 19.78
N SER A 25 11.42 -12.50 21.09
CA SER A 25 10.28 -12.33 22.01
C SER A 25 9.88 -10.86 22.20
N LEU A 26 10.87 -9.95 22.22
CA LEU A 26 10.59 -8.51 22.32
C LEU A 26 9.87 -7.95 21.09
N GLN A 27 10.07 -8.56 19.91
CA GLN A 27 9.43 -8.15 18.66
C GLN A 27 8.03 -8.74 18.48
N SER A 28 7.71 -9.83 19.20
CA SER A 28 6.38 -10.47 19.19
C SER A 28 5.27 -9.60 19.79
N HIS A 29 5.62 -8.58 20.60
CA HIS A 29 4.63 -7.70 21.21
C HIS A 29 4.06 -6.66 20.22
N PRO A 30 2.78 -6.26 20.41
CA PRO A 30 2.14 -5.26 19.56
C PRO A 30 2.86 -3.90 19.67
N ARG A 31 2.82 -3.11 18.58
CA ARG A 31 3.59 -1.86 18.44
C ARG A 31 3.38 -0.87 19.59
N HIS A 32 2.14 -0.72 20.07
CA HIS A 32 1.83 0.20 21.17
C HIS A 32 2.53 -0.21 22.48
N TRP A 33 2.61 -1.51 22.76
CA TRP A 33 3.30 -2.04 23.94
C TRP A 33 4.80 -1.77 23.85
N ARG A 34 5.40 -2.06 22.68
CA ARG A 34 6.82 -1.80 22.42
C ARG A 34 7.16 -0.32 22.55
N GLN A 35 6.28 0.58 22.09
CA GLN A 35 6.47 2.03 22.26
C GLN A 35 6.47 2.45 23.73
N LYS A 36 5.55 1.90 24.53
CA LYS A 36 5.45 2.17 25.98
C LYS A 36 6.66 1.64 26.77
N ALA A 37 7.31 0.59 26.27
CA ALA A 37 8.50 0.00 26.90
C ALA A 37 9.76 0.88 26.80
N VAL A 38 9.79 1.89 25.93
CA VAL A 38 10.94 2.79 25.78
C VAL A 38 11.01 3.77 26.94
N LYS A 39 12.15 3.79 27.65
CA LYS A 39 12.43 4.71 28.76
C LYS A 39 13.39 5.81 28.28
N LYS A 40 13.01 7.08 28.45
CA LYS A 40 13.87 8.22 28.06
C LYS A 40 15.10 8.34 28.97
N ASP A 41 14.93 8.05 30.25
CA ASP A 41 15.95 8.24 31.30
C ASP A 41 16.64 6.92 31.69
N HIS A 42 16.96 6.08 30.71
CA HIS A 42 17.68 4.83 30.99
C HIS A 42 19.19 5.10 31.14
N PRO A 43 19.82 4.70 32.26
CA PRO A 43 21.23 5.04 32.55
C PRO A 43 22.21 4.50 31.49
N ASP A 44 22.02 3.26 31.05
CA ASP A 44 23.00 2.60 30.15
C ASP A 44 22.61 2.53 28.66
N LEU A 45 21.36 2.85 28.32
CA LEU A 45 20.80 2.59 26.99
C LEU A 45 20.17 3.84 26.39
N SER A 46 20.80 4.37 25.34
CA SER A 46 20.19 5.45 24.57
C SER A 46 18.85 5.04 23.95
N VAL A 47 17.93 5.99 23.80
CA VAL A 47 16.64 5.80 23.11
C VAL A 47 16.84 5.19 21.72
N ARG A 48 17.95 5.51 21.03
CA ARG A 48 18.29 4.93 19.72
C ARG A 48 18.54 3.42 19.81
N ARG A 49 19.28 2.97 20.83
CA ARG A 49 19.58 1.55 21.05
C ARG A 49 18.32 0.78 21.47
N GLN A 50 17.50 1.36 22.34
CA GLN A 50 16.21 0.79 22.73
C GLN A 50 15.27 0.61 21.53
N CYS A 51 15.16 1.62 20.65
CA CYS A 51 14.40 1.53 19.40
C CYS A 51 14.90 0.40 18.49
N SER A 52 16.23 0.26 18.37
CA SER A 52 16.84 -0.79 17.54
C SER A 52 16.56 -2.20 18.07
N LEU A 53 16.55 -2.38 19.40
CA LEU A 53 16.23 -3.67 20.03
C LEU A 53 14.76 -4.03 19.89
N LEU A 54 13.87 -3.04 19.98
CA LEU A 54 12.42 -3.20 19.89
C LEU A 54 11.88 -3.14 18.45
N SER A 55 12.75 -3.02 17.44
CA SER A 55 12.36 -2.83 16.03
C SER A 55 11.32 -1.72 15.84
N LEU A 56 11.62 -0.54 16.40
CA LEU A 56 10.83 0.68 16.28
C LEU A 56 11.60 1.77 15.53
N ALA A 57 10.92 2.48 14.63
CA ALA A 57 11.46 3.71 14.08
C ALA A 57 11.36 4.84 15.12
N ARG A 58 12.44 5.61 15.29
CA ARG A 58 12.50 6.71 16.28
C ARG A 58 11.36 7.73 16.11
N SER A 59 10.98 8.04 14.86
CA SER A 59 9.89 8.98 14.55
C SER A 59 8.57 8.59 15.22
N THR A 60 8.36 7.29 15.46
CA THR A 60 7.13 6.77 16.04
C THR A 60 6.98 7.07 17.53
N LEU A 61 8.07 7.36 18.24
CA LEU A 61 8.04 7.78 19.65
C LEU A 61 7.60 9.24 19.82
N TYR A 62 7.93 10.07 18.83
CA TYR A 62 7.63 11.50 18.86
C TYR A 62 6.33 11.85 18.13
N TYR A 63 5.79 10.92 17.34
CA TYR A 63 4.53 11.10 16.67
C TYR A 63 3.38 11.05 17.67
N GLN A 64 2.74 12.19 17.90
CA GLN A 64 1.47 12.26 18.59
C GLN A 64 0.35 12.17 17.55
N PRO A 65 -0.64 11.26 17.72
CA PRO A 65 -1.77 11.20 16.83
C PRO A 65 -2.53 12.53 16.91
N ARG A 66 -2.65 13.21 15.77
CA ARG A 66 -3.52 14.38 15.65
C ARG A 66 -4.93 13.91 15.31
N GLY A 67 -5.92 14.48 15.98
CA GLY A 67 -7.33 14.31 15.62
C GLY A 67 -7.64 14.90 14.25
N GLU A 68 -8.88 14.75 13.83
CA GLU A 68 -9.37 15.35 12.59
C GLU A 68 -9.66 16.85 12.77
N SER A 69 -9.57 17.61 11.67
CA SER A 69 -9.88 19.05 11.72
C SER A 69 -11.38 19.30 11.90
N PRO A 70 -11.81 20.45 12.44
CA PRO A 70 -13.22 20.81 12.56
C PRO A 70 -13.96 20.77 11.22
N GLU A 71 -13.32 21.19 10.13
CA GLU A 71 -13.88 21.06 8.78
C GLU A 71 -14.13 19.60 8.38
N ASN A 72 -13.19 18.70 8.71
CA ASN A 72 -13.36 17.28 8.41
C ASN A 72 -14.49 16.67 9.23
N LEU A 73 -14.67 17.09 10.49
CA LEU A 73 -15.79 16.65 11.32
C LEU A 73 -17.13 17.06 10.69
N LYS A 74 -17.25 18.31 10.24
CA LYS A 74 -18.45 18.79 9.51
C LYS A 74 -18.71 17.97 8.23
N PHE A 75 -17.66 17.64 7.47
CA PHE A 75 -17.82 16.75 6.32
C PHE A 75 -18.23 15.34 6.72
N MET A 76 -17.70 14.80 7.82
CA MET A 76 -18.10 13.49 8.32
C MET A 76 -19.57 13.46 8.73
N GLU A 77 -20.09 14.52 9.37
CA GLU A 77 -21.51 14.65 9.71
C GLU A 77 -22.41 14.60 8.47
N ILE A 78 -22.10 15.43 7.45
CA ILE A 78 -22.87 15.46 6.20
C ILE A 78 -22.80 14.11 5.47
N ILE A 79 -21.60 13.52 5.40
CA ILE A 79 -21.39 12.22 4.77
C ILE A 79 -22.22 11.14 5.46
N ASP A 80 -22.29 11.14 6.79
CA ASP A 80 -23.07 10.17 7.56
C ASP A 80 -24.56 10.30 7.26
N CYS A 81 -25.10 11.53 7.35
CA CYS A 81 -26.50 11.81 7.02
C CYS A 81 -26.85 11.37 5.60
N GLN A 82 -26.04 11.75 4.61
CA GLN A 82 -26.30 11.39 3.21
C GLN A 82 -26.17 9.88 2.96
N PHE A 83 -25.27 9.20 3.68
CA PHE A 83 -25.08 7.76 3.52
C PHE A 83 -26.27 6.96 4.07
N LEU A 84 -26.90 7.43 5.15
CA LEU A 84 -28.14 6.84 5.68
C LEU A 84 -29.30 6.95 4.68
N GLU A 85 -29.40 8.05 3.95
CA GLU A 85 -30.41 8.23 2.91
C GLU A 85 -30.10 7.44 1.63
N THR A 86 -28.82 7.35 1.27
CA THR A 86 -28.37 6.81 -0.03
C THR A 86 -27.14 5.89 0.11
N PRO A 87 -27.32 4.64 0.59
CA PRO A 87 -26.20 3.74 0.89
C PRO A 87 -25.41 3.27 -0.35
N TRP A 88 -25.85 3.58 -1.58
CA TRP A 88 -25.11 3.33 -2.82
C TRP A 88 -24.18 4.47 -3.24
N TYR A 89 -24.18 5.61 -2.52
CA TYR A 89 -23.35 6.75 -2.85
C TYR A 89 -21.87 6.50 -2.54
N GLY A 90 -21.07 6.35 -3.61
CA GLY A 90 -19.62 6.33 -3.51
C GLY A 90 -18.99 7.71 -3.40
N SER A 91 -17.69 7.74 -3.10
CA SER A 91 -16.89 8.98 -2.98
C SER A 91 -17.08 9.99 -4.11
N ARG A 92 -17.35 9.55 -5.34
CA ARG A 92 -17.61 10.45 -6.48
C ARG A 92 -18.96 11.17 -6.36
N GLN A 93 -20.01 10.47 -5.96
CA GLN A 93 -21.33 11.06 -5.78
C GLN A 93 -21.37 11.93 -4.54
N MET A 94 -20.71 11.49 -3.48
CA MET A 94 -20.62 12.22 -2.23
C MET A 94 -19.91 13.59 -2.40
N VAL A 95 -18.86 13.67 -3.23
CA VAL A 95 -18.26 14.97 -3.61
C VAL A 95 -19.26 15.88 -4.31
N ARG A 96 -20.08 15.34 -5.22
CA ARG A 96 -21.10 16.14 -5.94
C ARG A 96 -22.19 16.62 -5.00
N HIS A 97 -22.59 15.79 -4.04
CA HIS A 97 -23.54 16.16 -3.00
C HIS A 97 -22.98 17.31 -2.15
N LEU A 98 -21.78 17.16 -1.59
CA LEU A 98 -21.08 18.22 -0.85
C LEU A 98 -20.93 19.50 -1.66
N ALA A 99 -20.63 19.41 -2.96
CA ALA A 99 -20.52 20.58 -3.83
C ALA A 99 -21.87 21.31 -4.02
N ARG A 100 -23.00 20.58 -4.03
CA ARG A 100 -24.35 21.18 -4.10
C ARG A 100 -24.73 21.88 -2.81
N GLU A 101 -24.24 21.40 -1.67
CA GLU A 101 -24.39 22.06 -0.38
C GLU A 101 -23.42 23.24 -0.18
N GLY A 102 -22.59 23.56 -1.18
CA GLY A 102 -21.64 24.68 -1.14
C GLY A 102 -20.28 24.33 -0.53
N HIS A 103 -20.01 23.06 -0.24
CA HIS A 103 -18.74 22.60 0.33
C HIS A 103 -17.75 22.18 -0.76
N LYS A 104 -16.59 22.86 -0.81
CA LYS A 104 -15.48 22.51 -1.73
C LYS A 104 -14.61 21.40 -1.12
N CYS A 105 -14.94 20.14 -1.38
CA CYS A 105 -14.17 18.98 -0.92
C CYS A 105 -13.73 18.07 -2.07
N GLY A 106 -12.46 17.71 -2.12
CA GLY A 106 -11.90 16.84 -3.16
C GLY A 106 -12.22 15.35 -2.97
N ARG A 107 -12.28 14.58 -4.06
CA ARG A 107 -12.58 13.13 -4.04
C ARG A 107 -11.68 12.31 -3.12
N HIS A 108 -10.38 12.58 -3.11
CA HIS A 108 -9.45 11.83 -2.25
C HIS A 108 -9.70 12.08 -0.77
N ARG A 109 -10.09 13.31 -0.41
CA ARG A 109 -10.45 13.68 0.96
C ARG A 109 -11.72 12.96 1.37
N VAL A 110 -12.79 13.06 0.59
CA VAL A 110 -14.06 12.34 0.85
C VAL A 110 -13.83 10.82 0.96
N ARG A 111 -13.05 10.22 0.05
CA ARG A 111 -12.73 8.79 0.12
C ARG A 111 -12.02 8.41 1.42
N ARG A 112 -11.06 9.22 1.87
CA ARG A 112 -10.39 9.00 3.17
C ARG A 112 -11.39 9.07 4.32
N LEU A 113 -12.24 10.10 4.34
CA LEU A 113 -13.22 10.30 5.43
C LEU A 113 -14.20 9.11 5.50
N MET A 114 -14.74 8.67 4.36
CA MET A 114 -15.58 7.47 4.29
C MET A 114 -14.85 6.23 4.82
N GLN A 115 -13.57 6.05 4.48
CA GLN A 115 -12.76 4.93 4.99
C GLN A 115 -12.52 5.01 6.50
N LEU A 116 -12.29 6.21 7.04
CA LEU A 116 -12.15 6.43 8.49
C LEU A 116 -13.45 6.07 9.23
N MET A 117 -14.59 6.45 8.65
CA MET A 117 -15.93 6.13 9.16
C MET A 117 -16.38 4.68 8.85
N ARG A 118 -15.58 3.91 8.11
CA ARG A 118 -15.89 2.54 7.65
C ARG A 118 -17.16 2.44 6.79
N LEU A 119 -17.49 3.51 6.07
CA LEU A 119 -18.59 3.55 5.12
C LEU A 119 -18.15 2.96 3.78
N VAL A 120 -18.82 1.88 3.37
CA VAL A 120 -18.61 1.23 2.08
C VAL A 120 -19.93 1.26 1.30
N PRO A 121 -19.95 1.90 0.12
CA PRO A 121 -21.18 1.97 -0.65
C PRO A 121 -21.59 0.59 -1.19
N ILE A 122 -22.89 0.34 -1.18
CA ILE A 122 -23.47 -0.91 -1.68
C ILE A 122 -23.65 -0.79 -3.19
N TYR A 123 -22.79 -1.45 -3.95
CA TYR A 123 -22.94 -1.61 -5.40
C TYR A 123 -22.43 -2.98 -5.85
N GLN A 124 -22.83 -3.41 -7.04
CA GLN A 124 -22.27 -4.61 -7.65
C GLN A 124 -20.79 -4.39 -7.93
N GLU A 125 -19.94 -5.24 -7.38
CA GLU A 125 -18.53 -5.23 -7.73
C GLU A 125 -18.36 -5.50 -9.23
N PRO A 126 -17.42 -4.82 -9.91
CA PRO A 126 -17.15 -5.10 -11.31
C PRO A 126 -16.78 -6.57 -11.47
N LYS A 127 -17.39 -7.26 -12.44
CA LYS A 127 -17.09 -8.67 -12.76
C LYS A 127 -15.74 -8.78 -13.47
N THR A 128 -14.64 -8.43 -12.78
CA THR A 128 -13.27 -8.48 -13.32
C THR A 128 -12.78 -9.90 -13.59
N SER A 129 -13.46 -10.91 -13.07
CA SER A 129 -13.17 -12.34 -13.29
C SER A 129 -13.76 -12.90 -14.58
N LYS A 130 -14.77 -12.24 -15.19
CA LYS A 130 -15.27 -12.61 -16.52
C LYS A 130 -14.39 -11.95 -17.58
N TRP A 131 -13.17 -12.47 -17.69
CA TRP A 131 -12.35 -12.21 -18.86
C TRP A 131 -13.12 -12.75 -20.07
N SER A 132 -13.52 -11.90 -21.03
CA SER A 132 -13.87 -12.40 -22.36
C SER A 132 -12.66 -13.18 -22.82
N SER A 133 -12.80 -14.49 -22.97
CA SER A 133 -11.71 -15.39 -23.32
C SER A 133 -10.83 -14.72 -24.39
N PRO A 134 -9.49 -14.71 -24.30
CA PRO A 134 -8.64 -14.05 -25.29
C PRO A 134 -8.98 -14.49 -26.73
N THR A 135 -9.50 -15.72 -26.86
CA THR A 135 -10.05 -16.31 -28.08
C THR A 135 -11.21 -15.51 -28.68
N GLU A 136 -12.17 -15.02 -27.90
CA GLU A 136 -13.35 -14.30 -28.43
C GLU A 136 -12.98 -12.94 -29.00
N VAL A 137 -12.11 -12.20 -28.31
CA VAL A 137 -11.63 -10.88 -28.74
C VAL A 137 -10.76 -11.02 -29.99
N VAL A 138 -9.86 -12.02 -30.03
CA VAL A 138 -9.00 -12.28 -31.19
C VAL A 138 -9.80 -12.74 -32.40
N LEU A 139 -10.79 -13.61 -32.25
CA LEU A 139 -11.63 -14.09 -33.36
C LEU A 139 -12.43 -12.93 -33.99
N ARG A 140 -13.03 -12.07 -33.16
CA ARG A 140 -13.75 -10.87 -33.63
C ARG A 140 -12.82 -9.91 -34.37
N TYR A 141 -11.61 -9.68 -33.83
CA TYR A 141 -10.63 -8.77 -34.44
C TYR A 141 -10.06 -9.29 -35.77
N VAL A 142 -9.91 -10.61 -35.90
CA VAL A 142 -9.42 -11.28 -37.12
C VAL A 142 -10.48 -11.26 -38.24
N GLN A 143 -11.77 -11.37 -37.89
CA GLN A 143 -12.87 -11.25 -38.86
C GLN A 143 -13.05 -9.82 -39.39
N GLU A 144 -12.84 -8.80 -38.56
CA GLU A 144 -13.02 -7.39 -38.96
C GLU A 144 -11.85 -6.83 -39.77
N ASN A 145 -10.62 -7.36 -39.62
CA ASN A 145 -9.40 -6.73 -40.18
C ASN A 145 -8.66 -7.57 -41.24
N GLY A 146 -9.31 -8.59 -41.82
CA GLY A 146 -8.82 -9.22 -43.06
C GLY A 146 -7.35 -9.69 -43.00
N GLY A 147 -7.03 -10.59 -42.07
CA GLY A 147 -6.00 -11.63 -42.19
C GLY A 147 -4.51 -11.29 -42.44
N ASN A 148 -4.11 -10.14 -42.98
CA ASN A 148 -2.76 -9.97 -43.52
C ASN A 148 -2.14 -8.60 -43.26
N ARG A 149 -1.79 -8.30 -42.00
CA ARG A 149 -0.65 -7.40 -41.67
C ARG A 149 -0.28 -7.46 -40.19
N TRP A 150 0.59 -8.39 -39.81
CA TRP A 150 1.28 -8.31 -38.52
C TRP A 150 2.77 -8.61 -38.67
N GLN A 151 3.61 -7.57 -38.67
CA GLN A 151 5.00 -7.71 -38.25
C GLN A 151 5.02 -7.49 -36.74
N THR A 152 4.93 -8.55 -35.95
CA THR A 152 5.19 -8.47 -34.50
C THR A 152 6.63 -8.93 -34.23
N SER A 153 7.40 -8.06 -33.58
CA SER A 153 8.81 -8.28 -33.20
C SER A 153 8.96 -9.08 -31.89
N ASP A 154 7.84 -9.51 -31.29
CA ASP A 154 7.81 -10.23 -30.01
C ASP A 154 7.77 -11.76 -30.23
N GLN A 155 8.88 -12.42 -29.88
CA GLN A 155 9.06 -13.88 -29.96
C GLN A 155 8.06 -14.66 -29.11
N SER A 156 7.49 -14.06 -28.07
CA SER A 156 6.59 -14.73 -27.12
C SER A 156 5.24 -15.08 -27.77
N GLN A 157 4.74 -14.23 -28.66
CA GLN A 157 3.47 -14.46 -29.36
C GLN A 157 3.58 -15.46 -30.52
N LYS A 158 4.75 -15.59 -31.16
CA LYS A 158 5.00 -16.61 -32.20
C LYS A 158 4.95 -18.04 -31.64
N ARG A 159 5.26 -18.21 -30.35
CA ARG A 159 5.30 -19.51 -29.69
C ARG A 159 3.88 -20.05 -29.41
N LEU A 160 2.95 -19.18 -29.05
CA LEU A 160 1.53 -19.53 -28.89
C LEU A 160 0.84 -19.83 -30.22
N LEU A 161 1.12 -19.08 -31.29
CA LEU A 161 0.52 -19.34 -32.61
C LEU A 161 0.94 -20.69 -33.22
N ARG A 162 2.15 -21.20 -32.91
CA ARG A 162 2.57 -22.54 -33.33
C ARG A 162 1.83 -23.67 -32.60
N SER A 163 1.38 -23.47 -31.36
CA SER A 163 0.61 -24.51 -30.66
C SER A 163 -0.82 -24.64 -31.17
N TYR A 164 -1.42 -23.56 -31.70
CA TYR A 164 -2.78 -23.58 -32.25
C TYR A 164 -2.88 -24.06 -33.70
N GLY A 165 -1.77 -24.12 -34.45
CA GLY A 165 -1.73 -24.65 -35.82
C GLY A 165 -1.67 -26.18 -35.93
N ARG A 166 -1.70 -26.92 -34.81
CA ARG A 166 -1.55 -28.39 -34.79
C ARG A 166 -2.70 -29.15 -34.12
N LEU A 167 -3.90 -28.56 -34.11
CA LEU A 167 -5.14 -29.22 -33.66
C LEU A 167 -6.31 -28.91 -34.63
N ARG A 168 -6.04 -28.97 -35.93
CA ARG A 168 -7.05 -29.18 -36.97
C ARG A 168 -6.48 -30.11 -38.04
N PHE A 169 -6.50 -31.41 -37.75
CA PHE A 169 -6.86 -32.50 -38.64
C PHE A 169 -7.26 -33.67 -37.74
#